data_AF-R2R305-F1
#
_entry.id   AF-R2R305-F1
#
_cell.length_a   1.000
_cell.length_b   1.000
_cell.length_c   1.000
_cell.angle_alpha   90.00
_cell.angle_beta   90.00
_cell.angle_gamma   90.00
#
_symmetry.space_group_name_H-M   'P 1'
#
loop_
_entity.id
_entity.type
_entity.pdbx_description
1 polymer ?
#
loop_
_entity_poly.entity_id
_entity_poly.type
_entity_poly.pdbx_seq_one_letter_code
_entity_poly.pdbx_strand_id
1 'polypeptide(L)'
;MKQATRNVPRWILAFIGSLLLFAALTLICIRMTLFNQNFMIKQVRETGYIETIRKDMTESIQDLGRGSNIPPEILADVVPEKTVATNVENYIRSIYQEVPFELQGEDEIKNNILKNVNQYAQEKNIAVDETVQSNLNNLANSATKNYANFIEIPYLLSYGKKVMAFQSALTMILIIVGVAFILVFFGLLLMVKMKHQKVRWGSVTFLGAGLMMVVLPTIIYFSGVIERLGITSEGLYTFVTSYIKAFNLSFIFVGLALTVLALLLVLLSERMRAKKIHNVR
;
A
#
# COMPACT_ATOMS: atom_id res chain seq x y z
N MET A 1 -13.17 -47.18 24.16
CA MET A 1 -13.39 -45.76 23.81
C MET A 1 -13.32 -45.58 22.30
N LYS A 2 -14.42 -45.14 21.66
CA LYS A 2 -14.53 -44.97 20.20
C LYS A 2 -13.41 -44.09 19.67
N GLN A 3 -12.76 -44.46 18.55
CA GLN A 3 -11.65 -43.72 17.92
C GLN A 3 -11.89 -42.20 17.79
N ALA A 4 -13.15 -41.78 17.68
CA ALA A 4 -13.58 -40.38 17.68
C ALA A 4 -13.12 -39.58 18.91
N THR A 5 -13.24 -40.13 20.13
CA THR A 5 -12.86 -39.39 21.36
C THR A 5 -11.35 -39.23 21.52
N ARG A 6 -10.54 -40.09 20.87
CA ARG A 6 -9.07 -40.02 20.91
C ARG A 6 -8.49 -38.92 20.01
N ASN A 7 -9.25 -38.43 19.03
CA ASN A 7 -8.78 -37.43 18.07
C ASN A 7 -9.26 -36.01 18.38
N VAL A 8 -10.20 -35.83 19.32
CA VAL A 8 -10.71 -34.52 19.74
C VAL A 8 -9.59 -33.53 20.10
N PRO A 9 -8.57 -33.90 20.92
CA PRO A 9 -7.51 -32.95 21.28
C PRO A 9 -6.69 -32.48 20.07
N ARG A 10 -6.52 -33.34 19.06
CA ARG A 10 -5.78 -33.01 17.84
C ARG A 10 -6.56 -32.04 16.95
N TRP A 11 -7.87 -32.22 16.85
CA TRP A 11 -8.74 -31.29 16.13
C TRP A 11 -8.76 -29.91 16.78
N ILE A 12 -8.83 -29.85 18.12
CA ILE A 12 -8.78 -28.59 18.87
C ILE A 12 -7.43 -27.88 18.64
N LEU A 13 -6.32 -28.60 18.81
CA LEU A 13 -4.98 -28.02 18.59
C LEU A 13 -4.78 -27.58 17.13
N ALA A 14 -5.27 -28.36 16.16
CA ALA A 14 -5.19 -27.98 14.75
C ALA A 14 -6.00 -26.71 14.46
N PHE A 15 -7.21 -26.59 15.03
CA PHE A 15 -8.05 -25.39 14.90
C PHE A 15 -7.41 -24.15 15.54
N ILE A 16 -6.93 -24.27 16.78
CA ILE A 16 -6.22 -23.19 17.47
C ILE A 16 -4.95 -22.80 16.69
N GLY A 17 -4.21 -23.81 16.20
CA GLY A 17 -3.05 -23.59 15.33
C GLY A 17 -3.41 -22.83 14.05
N SER A 18 -4.53 -23.15 13.42
CA SER A 18 -5.01 -22.44 12.21
C SER A 18 -5.32 -20.98 12.52
N LEU A 19 -5.99 -20.73 13.65
CA LEU A 19 -6.36 -19.38 14.08
C LEU A 19 -5.12 -18.53 14.38
N LEU A 20 -4.14 -19.09 15.09
CA LEU A 20 -2.88 -18.40 15.39
C LEU A 20 -2.05 -18.14 14.12
N LEU A 21 -1.99 -19.09 13.20
CA LEU A 21 -1.31 -18.92 11.92
C LEU A 21 -1.99 -17.85 11.06
N PHE A 22 -3.32 -17.86 10.98
CA PHE A 22 -4.12 -16.83 10.32
C PHE A 22 -3.83 -15.45 10.90
N ALA A 23 -3.83 -15.32 12.22
CA ALA A 23 -3.53 -14.07 12.91
C ALA A 23 -2.09 -13.59 12.63
N ALA A 24 -1.10 -14.49 12.70
CA ALA A 24 0.30 -14.15 12.40
C ALA A 24 0.47 -13.67 10.95
N LEU A 25 -0.10 -14.38 9.98
CA LEU A 25 -0.02 -14.01 8.56
C LEU A 25 -0.77 -12.71 8.25
N THR A 26 -1.90 -12.47 8.92
CA THR A 26 -2.62 -11.19 8.85
C THR A 26 -1.74 -10.04 9.31
N LEU A 27 -1.08 -10.18 10.46
CA LEU A 27 -0.16 -9.17 10.98
C LEU A 27 1.04 -8.95 10.06
N ILE A 28 1.56 -10.01 9.44
CA ILE A 28 2.63 -9.92 8.44
C ILE A 28 2.15 -9.14 7.20
N CYS A 29 0.94 -9.41 6.69
CA CYS A 29 0.38 -8.67 5.56
C CYS A 29 0.24 -7.19 5.89
N ILE A 30 -0.32 -6.85 7.07
CA ILE A 30 -0.43 -5.47 7.56
C ILE A 30 0.95 -4.81 7.67
N ARG A 31 1.97 -5.53 8.16
CA ARG A 31 3.35 -5.03 8.27
C ARG A 31 3.96 -4.72 6.90
N MET A 32 3.79 -5.61 5.94
CA MET A 32 4.38 -5.49 4.60
C MET A 32 3.71 -4.43 3.73
N THR A 33 2.50 -4.02 4.10
CA THR A 33 1.68 -3.07 3.33
C THR A 33 1.53 -1.76 4.09
N LEU A 34 0.62 -1.71 5.07
CA LEU A 34 0.23 -0.49 5.75
C LEU A 34 1.38 0.18 6.50
N PHE A 35 2.23 -0.61 7.17
CA PHE A 35 3.40 -0.12 7.90
C PHE A 35 4.68 -0.07 7.03
N ASN A 36 4.53 -0.11 5.70
CA ASN A 36 5.65 -0.10 4.77
C ASN A 36 5.60 1.12 3.84
N GLN A 37 6.50 2.07 4.08
CA GLN A 37 6.67 3.26 3.26
C GLN A 37 6.84 2.93 1.77
N ASN A 38 7.64 1.92 1.45
CA ASN A 38 7.92 1.55 0.06
C ASN A 38 6.68 1.01 -0.64
N PHE A 39 5.76 0.38 0.11
CA PHE A 39 4.49 -0.06 -0.45
C PHE A 39 3.64 1.14 -0.86
N MET A 40 3.50 2.16 -0.01
CA MET A 40 2.74 3.37 -0.35
C MET A 40 3.36 4.15 -1.51
N ILE A 41 4.69 4.35 -1.50
CA ILE A 41 5.41 5.00 -2.60
C ILE A 41 5.21 4.25 -3.92
N LYS A 42 5.29 2.92 -3.89
CA LYS A 42 5.03 2.08 -5.07
C LYS A 42 3.62 2.31 -5.61
N GLN A 43 2.60 2.35 -4.75
CA GLN A 43 1.22 2.59 -5.18
C GLN A 43 1.04 3.98 -5.79
N VAL A 44 1.68 5.02 -5.25
CA VAL A 44 1.67 6.36 -5.88
C VAL A 44 2.28 6.36 -7.28
N ARG A 45 3.41 5.66 -7.46
CA ARG A 45 4.10 5.58 -8.76
C ARG A 45 3.30 4.79 -9.81
N GLU A 46 2.67 3.68 -9.40
CA GLU A 46 1.93 2.80 -10.32
C GLU A 46 0.55 3.36 -10.73
N THR A 47 0.02 4.34 -10.00
CA THR A 47 -1.36 4.86 -10.20
C THR A 47 -1.43 6.13 -11.04
N GLY A 48 -0.29 6.66 -11.49
CA GLY A 48 -0.27 7.95 -12.21
C GLY A 48 -0.63 9.15 -11.33
N TYR A 49 -0.61 8.99 -10.00
CA TYR A 49 -0.98 10.05 -9.05
C TYR A 49 -0.08 11.29 -9.20
N ILE A 50 1.23 11.08 -9.37
CA ILE A 50 2.21 12.16 -9.58
C ILE A 50 1.87 12.97 -10.85
N GLU A 51 1.53 12.27 -11.94
CA GLU A 51 1.20 12.92 -13.21
C GLU A 51 -0.12 13.69 -13.11
N THR A 52 -1.10 13.15 -12.38
CA THR A 52 -2.38 13.84 -12.16
C THR A 52 -2.17 15.12 -11.35
N ILE A 53 -1.38 15.07 -10.26
CA ILE A 53 -1.02 16.27 -9.49
C ILE A 53 -0.30 17.29 -10.37
N ARG A 54 0.67 16.84 -11.18
CA ARG A 54 1.43 17.71 -12.08
C ARG A 54 0.50 18.42 -13.05
N LYS A 55 -0.45 17.70 -13.65
CA LYS A 55 -1.47 18.24 -14.54
C LYS A 55 -2.35 19.27 -13.83
N ASP A 56 -2.93 18.91 -12.68
CA ASP A 56 -3.81 19.81 -11.91
C ASP A 56 -3.07 21.12 -11.52
N MET A 57 -1.79 21.00 -11.16
CA MET A 57 -0.95 22.15 -10.85
C MET A 57 -0.67 23.01 -12.09
N THR A 58 -0.28 22.40 -13.21
CA THR A 58 -0.05 23.11 -14.47
C THR A 58 -1.30 23.83 -14.94
N GLU A 59 -2.46 23.19 -14.90
CA GLU A 59 -3.76 23.79 -15.27
C GLU A 59 -4.07 25.00 -14.37
N SER A 60 -3.86 24.89 -13.06
CA SER A 60 -4.03 26.01 -12.13
C SER A 60 -3.09 27.19 -12.45
N ILE A 61 -1.86 26.93 -12.88
CA ILE A 61 -0.91 27.99 -13.27
C ILE A 61 -1.31 28.63 -14.60
N GLN A 62 -1.77 27.83 -15.55
CA GLN A 62 -2.30 28.31 -16.83
C GLN A 62 -3.54 29.19 -16.62
N ASP A 63 -4.43 28.84 -15.71
CA ASP A 63 -5.61 29.64 -15.37
C ASP A 63 -5.24 31.00 -14.77
N LEU A 64 -4.23 31.03 -13.90
CA LEU A 64 -3.67 32.30 -13.41
C LEU A 64 -3.05 33.11 -14.57
N GLY A 65 -2.32 32.45 -15.47
CA GLY A 65 -1.69 33.06 -16.64
C GLY A 65 -2.69 33.67 -17.62
N ARG A 66 -3.85 33.03 -17.82
CA ARG A 66 -4.95 33.55 -18.65
C ARG A 66 -5.45 34.90 -18.17
N GLY A 67 -5.52 35.11 -16.85
CA GLY A 67 -5.85 36.42 -16.27
C GLY A 67 -4.88 37.54 -16.67
N SER A 68 -3.67 37.18 -17.07
CA SER A 68 -2.61 38.08 -17.53
C SER A 68 -2.37 38.01 -19.05
N ASN A 69 -3.29 37.43 -19.83
CA ASN A 69 -3.17 37.20 -21.28
C ASN A 69 -1.94 36.37 -21.70
N ILE A 70 -1.45 35.49 -20.84
CA ILE A 70 -0.36 34.56 -21.16
C ILE A 70 -0.98 33.30 -21.80
N PRO A 71 -0.56 32.91 -23.02
CA PRO A 71 -1.05 31.68 -23.64
C PRO A 71 -0.69 30.44 -22.80
N PRO A 72 -1.62 29.47 -22.62
CA PRO A 72 -1.38 28.28 -21.79
C PRO A 72 -0.14 27.47 -22.18
N GLU A 73 0.21 27.47 -23.47
CA GLU A 73 1.34 26.72 -24.01
C GLU A 73 2.68 27.20 -23.43
N ILE A 74 2.78 28.48 -23.08
CA ILE A 74 3.98 29.07 -22.45
C ILE A 74 4.20 28.51 -21.03
N LEU A 75 3.12 28.08 -20.39
CA LEU A 75 3.10 27.61 -19.01
C LEU A 75 2.97 26.07 -18.89
N ALA A 76 2.95 25.33 -20.00
CA ALA A 76 2.69 23.87 -19.98
C ALA A 76 3.78 23.07 -19.24
N ASP A 77 5.04 23.49 -19.34
CA ASP A 77 6.20 22.76 -18.83
C ASP A 77 6.89 23.42 -17.63
N VAL A 78 6.20 24.34 -16.95
CA VAL A 78 6.80 25.08 -15.81
C VAL A 78 6.90 24.26 -14.53
N VAL A 79 6.13 23.16 -14.44
CA VAL A 79 6.10 22.24 -13.29
C VAL A 79 6.87 20.96 -13.63
N PRO A 80 8.09 20.77 -13.09
CA PRO A 80 8.87 19.57 -13.36
C PRO A 80 8.26 18.35 -12.65
N GLU A 81 8.11 17.24 -13.38
CA GLU A 81 7.60 15.97 -12.83
C GLU A 81 8.43 15.49 -11.63
N LYS A 82 9.77 15.59 -11.74
CA LYS A 82 10.70 15.20 -10.68
C LYS A 82 10.44 15.97 -9.38
N THR A 83 10.08 17.24 -9.48
CA THR A 83 9.83 18.12 -8.33
C THR A 83 8.54 17.69 -7.64
N VAL A 84 7.47 17.42 -8.38
CA VAL A 84 6.22 16.84 -7.84
C VAL A 84 6.48 15.49 -7.20
N ALA A 85 7.16 14.57 -7.91
CA ALA A 85 7.48 13.23 -7.42
C ALA A 85 8.24 13.26 -6.09
N THR A 86 9.26 14.11 -5.99
CA THR A 86 10.08 14.27 -4.78
C THR A 86 9.24 14.76 -3.61
N ASN A 87 8.38 15.75 -3.83
CA ASN A 87 7.52 16.30 -2.77
C ASN A 87 6.47 15.29 -2.30
N VAL A 88 5.80 14.58 -3.22
CA VAL A 88 4.84 13.52 -2.85
C VAL A 88 5.53 12.41 -2.07
N GLU A 89 6.73 11.97 -2.49
CA GLU A 89 7.47 10.96 -1.75
C GLU A 89 7.96 11.44 -0.39
N ASN A 90 8.41 12.69 -0.27
CA ASN A 90 8.79 13.29 1.01
C ASN A 90 7.58 13.42 1.94
N TYR A 91 6.43 13.79 1.40
CA TYR A 91 5.17 13.81 2.14
C TYR A 91 4.85 12.41 2.70
N ILE A 92 4.94 11.36 1.88
CA ILE A 92 4.77 9.98 2.34
C ILE A 92 5.83 9.62 3.40
N ARG A 93 7.11 9.93 3.19
CA ARG A 93 8.18 9.65 4.16
C ARG A 93 7.89 10.28 5.52
N SER A 94 7.35 11.50 5.55
CA SER A 94 6.98 12.19 6.79
C SER A 94 5.86 11.50 7.60
N ILE A 95 5.12 10.59 6.97
CA ILE A 95 4.14 9.72 7.66
C ILE A 95 4.86 8.61 8.43
N TYR A 96 5.83 7.97 7.78
CA TYR A 96 6.51 6.77 8.28
C TYR A 96 7.73 7.08 9.15
N GLN A 97 8.30 8.26 8.98
CA GLN A 97 9.50 8.72 9.67
C GLN A 97 9.13 9.92 10.54
N GLU A 98 9.86 10.11 11.65
CA GLU A 98 9.70 11.29 12.53
C GLU A 98 10.33 12.55 11.94
N VAL A 99 10.24 12.72 10.61
CA VAL A 99 10.78 13.86 9.86
C VAL A 99 9.60 14.74 9.44
N PRO A 100 9.65 16.07 9.70
CA PRO A 100 8.62 16.98 9.21
C PRO A 100 8.58 16.99 7.68
N PHE A 101 7.40 17.21 7.11
CA PHE A 101 7.28 17.45 5.67
C PHE A 101 7.79 18.86 5.37
N GLU A 102 8.72 18.96 4.42
CA GLU A 102 9.24 20.22 3.89
C GLU A 102 9.04 20.23 2.39
N LEU A 103 8.38 21.29 1.91
CA LEU A 103 8.09 21.51 0.51
C LEU A 103 9.33 22.06 -0.21
N GLN A 104 9.59 21.58 -1.42
CA GLN A 104 10.79 21.92 -2.21
C GLN A 104 10.43 22.27 -3.65
N GLY A 105 11.23 23.12 -4.29
CA GLY A 105 11.11 23.42 -5.72
C GLY A 105 10.15 24.55 -6.08
N GLU A 106 9.66 25.32 -5.11
CA GLU A 106 8.89 26.55 -5.37
C GLU A 106 9.69 27.54 -6.21
N ASP A 107 10.95 27.78 -5.86
CA ASP A 107 11.82 28.70 -6.60
C ASP A 107 12.12 28.21 -8.03
N GLU A 108 12.20 26.88 -8.23
CA GLU A 108 12.37 26.29 -9.56
C GLU A 108 11.16 26.59 -10.45
N ILE A 109 9.94 26.39 -9.93
CA ILE A 109 8.70 26.67 -10.65
C ILE A 109 8.58 28.16 -10.95
N LYS A 110 8.88 29.04 -9.97
CA LYS A 110 8.90 30.50 -10.18
C LYS A 110 9.86 30.86 -11.31
N ASN A 111 11.10 30.37 -11.25
CA ASN A 111 12.11 30.65 -12.26
C ASN A 111 11.70 30.14 -13.65
N ASN A 112 11.04 28.98 -13.74
CA ASN A 112 10.52 28.46 -15.01
C ASN A 112 9.43 29.36 -15.59
N ILE A 113 8.50 29.84 -14.75
CA ILE A 113 7.46 30.79 -15.17
C ILE A 113 8.11 32.08 -15.70
N LEU A 114 9.02 32.68 -14.91
CA LEU A 114 9.70 33.93 -15.30
C LEU A 114 10.46 33.75 -16.61
N LYS A 115 11.20 32.65 -16.75
CA LYS A 115 11.98 32.34 -17.94
C LYS A 115 11.09 32.19 -19.18
N ASN A 116 10.06 31.36 -19.11
CA ASN A 116 9.20 31.07 -20.27
C ASN A 116 8.43 32.31 -20.72
N VAL A 117 7.90 33.09 -19.78
CA VAL A 117 7.14 34.30 -20.11
C VAL A 117 8.05 35.41 -20.66
N ASN A 118 9.25 35.58 -20.12
CA ASN A 118 10.22 36.53 -20.66
C ASN A 118 10.68 36.15 -22.07
N GLN A 119 10.90 34.86 -22.33
CA GLN A 119 11.23 34.37 -23.66
C GLN A 119 10.08 34.65 -24.65
N TYR A 120 8.84 34.38 -24.25
CA TYR A 120 7.66 34.70 -25.06
C TYR A 120 7.53 36.21 -25.35
N ALA A 121 7.78 37.06 -24.35
CA ALA A 121 7.75 38.51 -24.52
C ALA A 121 8.81 38.99 -25.52
N GLN A 122 10.04 38.44 -25.46
CA GLN A 122 11.10 38.72 -26.41
C GLN A 122 10.73 38.28 -27.83
N GLU A 123 10.23 37.06 -28.01
CA GLU A 123 9.80 36.52 -29.31
C GLU A 123 8.66 37.33 -29.95
N LYS A 124 7.78 37.91 -29.13
CA LYS A 124 6.68 38.77 -29.57
C LYS A 124 6.99 40.26 -29.60
N ASN A 125 8.22 40.66 -29.29
CA ASN A 125 8.65 42.05 -29.18
C ASN A 125 7.76 42.88 -28.22
N ILE A 126 7.31 42.27 -27.12
CA ILE A 126 6.54 42.93 -26.06
C ILE A 126 7.51 43.65 -25.13
N ALA A 127 7.30 44.94 -24.90
CA ALA A 127 8.09 45.71 -23.95
C ALA A 127 7.84 45.21 -22.51
N VAL A 128 8.90 44.77 -21.83
CA VAL A 128 8.87 44.39 -20.42
C VAL A 128 9.43 45.56 -19.61
N ASP A 129 8.55 46.41 -19.11
CA ASP A 129 8.90 47.48 -18.17
C ASP A 129 8.89 46.97 -16.70
N GLU A 130 9.23 47.84 -15.75
CA GLU A 130 9.25 47.50 -14.33
C GLU A 130 7.87 47.04 -13.79
N THR A 131 6.79 47.58 -14.35
CA THR A 131 5.42 47.24 -13.94
C THR A 131 5.06 45.84 -14.42
N VAL A 132 5.37 45.53 -15.69
CA VAL A 132 5.20 44.19 -16.28
C VAL A 132 6.02 43.15 -15.52
N GLN A 133 7.29 43.46 -15.21
CA GLN A 133 8.15 42.56 -14.44
C GLN A 133 7.62 42.33 -13.02
N SER A 134 7.10 43.36 -12.36
CA SER A 134 6.47 43.25 -11.04
C SER A 134 5.21 42.36 -11.08
N ASN A 135 4.36 42.54 -12.09
CA ASN A 135 3.16 41.72 -12.29
C ASN A 135 3.51 40.26 -12.58
N LEU A 136 4.56 40.01 -13.36
CA LEU A 136 5.06 38.68 -13.65
C LEU A 136 5.61 37.99 -12.38
N ASN A 137 6.34 38.72 -11.53
CA ASN A 137 6.78 38.21 -10.23
C ASN A 137 5.58 37.89 -9.32
N ASN A 138 4.54 38.72 -9.32
CA ASN A 138 3.31 38.46 -8.56
C ASN A 138 2.55 37.23 -9.07
N LEU A 139 2.50 37.01 -10.38
CA LEU A 139 1.96 35.79 -10.98
C LEU A 139 2.75 34.57 -10.50
N ALA A 140 4.08 34.59 -10.62
CA ALA A 140 4.94 33.49 -10.21
C ALA A 140 4.80 33.18 -8.70
N ASN A 141 4.69 34.21 -7.85
CA ASN A 141 4.44 34.04 -6.42
C ASN A 141 3.05 33.48 -6.11
N SER A 142 2.02 33.93 -6.81
CA SER A 142 0.65 33.39 -6.69
C SER A 142 0.56 31.94 -7.15
N ALA A 143 1.27 31.59 -8.22
CA ALA A 143 1.33 30.25 -8.78
C ALA A 143 1.85 29.21 -7.78
N THR A 144 2.82 29.58 -6.94
CA THR A 144 3.37 28.66 -5.93
C THR A 144 2.68 28.73 -4.57
N LYS A 145 1.84 29.76 -4.31
CA LYS A 145 1.23 29.98 -2.98
C LYS A 145 0.40 28.81 -2.47
N ASN A 146 -0.20 28.03 -3.38
CA ASN A 146 -1.03 26.86 -3.06
C ASN A 146 -0.34 25.53 -3.39
N TYR A 147 0.98 25.54 -3.65
CA TYR A 147 1.70 24.35 -4.08
C TYR A 147 1.58 23.19 -3.07
N ALA A 148 1.68 23.50 -1.77
CA ALA A 148 1.46 22.53 -0.70
C ALA A 148 0.09 21.83 -0.79
N ASN A 149 -0.97 22.54 -1.18
CA ASN A 149 -2.34 22.01 -1.20
C ASN A 149 -2.55 20.92 -2.27
N PHE A 150 -1.73 20.89 -3.32
CA PHE A 150 -1.76 19.85 -4.34
C PHE A 150 -1.03 18.57 -3.90
N ILE A 151 0.01 18.72 -3.07
CA ILE A 151 0.82 17.60 -2.58
C ILE A 151 0.22 16.97 -1.33
N GLU A 152 -0.22 17.81 -0.39
CA GLU A 152 -0.73 17.36 0.90
C GLU A 152 -2.13 16.77 0.77
N ILE A 153 -2.28 15.52 1.21
CA ILE A 153 -3.59 14.87 1.27
C ILE A 153 -4.24 15.19 2.63
N PRO A 154 -5.42 15.84 2.66
CA PRO A 154 -6.08 16.19 3.91
C PRO A 154 -6.17 15.02 4.88
N TYR A 155 -5.77 15.27 6.13
CA TYR A 155 -5.76 14.31 7.24
C TYR A 155 -4.84 13.08 7.10
N LEU A 156 -4.31 12.77 5.91
CA LEU A 156 -3.52 11.55 5.69
C LEU A 156 -2.27 11.53 6.58
N LEU A 157 -1.58 12.66 6.71
CA LEU A 157 -0.44 12.79 7.61
C LEU A 157 -0.81 12.50 9.08
N SER A 158 -1.91 13.08 9.57
CA SER A 158 -2.35 12.90 10.96
C SER A 158 -2.79 11.46 11.23
N TYR A 159 -3.59 10.87 10.34
CA TYR A 159 -4.01 9.49 10.47
C TYR A 159 -2.86 8.51 10.32
N GLY A 160 -2.00 8.72 9.32
CA GLY A 160 -0.83 7.89 9.09
C GLY A 160 0.10 7.85 10.30
N LYS A 161 0.41 9.00 10.90
CA LYS A 161 1.23 9.06 12.13
C LYS A 161 0.57 8.34 13.31
N LYS A 162 -0.76 8.48 13.49
CA LYS A 162 -1.50 7.73 14.51
C LYS A 162 -1.39 6.22 14.30
N VAL A 163 -1.47 5.75 13.05
CA VAL A 163 -1.31 4.32 12.78
C VAL A 163 0.13 3.87 13.01
N MET A 164 1.12 4.66 12.60
CA MET A 164 2.54 4.37 12.82
C MET A 164 2.91 4.30 14.31
N ALA A 165 2.22 5.01 15.19
CA ALA A 165 2.39 4.87 16.64
C ALA A 165 2.13 3.43 17.15
N PHE A 166 1.35 2.62 16.43
CA PHE A 166 1.11 1.21 16.77
C PHE A 166 2.17 0.25 16.21
N GLN A 167 3.20 0.71 15.51
CA GLN A 167 4.19 -0.15 14.86
C GLN A 167 4.92 -1.07 15.84
N SER A 168 5.29 -0.54 17.01
CA SER A 168 5.94 -1.31 18.08
C SER A 168 5.00 -2.37 18.63
N ALA A 169 3.74 -1.99 18.93
CA ALA A 169 2.72 -2.92 19.41
C ALA A 169 2.43 -4.03 18.39
N LEU A 170 2.30 -3.69 17.10
CA LEU A 170 2.11 -4.67 16.03
C LEU A 170 3.27 -5.67 15.97
N THR A 171 4.52 -5.19 16.09
CA THR A 171 5.71 -6.04 16.12
C THR A 171 5.68 -7.01 17.31
N MET A 172 5.33 -6.50 18.50
CA MET A 172 5.24 -7.30 19.72
C MET A 172 4.14 -8.37 19.61
N ILE A 173 2.93 -8.00 19.17
CA ILE A 173 1.81 -8.94 18.98
C ILE A 173 2.18 -10.01 17.95
N LEU A 174 2.83 -9.63 16.84
CA LEU A 174 3.30 -10.57 15.82
C LEU A 174 4.26 -11.61 16.41
N ILE A 175 5.23 -11.19 17.23
CA ILE A 175 6.16 -12.11 17.90
C ILE A 175 5.42 -13.05 18.84
N ILE A 176 4.55 -12.52 19.71
CA ILE A 176 3.80 -13.32 20.69
C ILE A 176 2.91 -14.36 19.98
N VAL A 177 2.13 -13.94 18.99
CA VAL A 177 1.25 -14.83 18.23
C VAL A 177 2.05 -15.85 17.43
N GLY A 178 3.18 -15.45 16.84
CA GLY A 178 4.08 -16.35 16.12
C GLY A 178 4.68 -17.43 17.02
N VAL A 179 5.17 -17.06 18.21
CA VAL A 179 5.69 -18.01 19.20
C VAL A 179 4.58 -18.95 19.69
N ALA A 180 3.40 -18.41 19.99
CA ALA A 180 2.24 -19.21 20.40
C ALA A 180 1.85 -20.23 19.31
N PHE A 181 1.85 -19.81 18.03
CA PHE A 181 1.62 -20.71 16.90
C PHE A 181 2.65 -21.85 16.87
N ILE A 182 3.94 -21.52 16.99
CA ILE A 182 5.03 -22.53 16.97
C ILE A 182 4.84 -23.54 18.10
N LEU A 183 4.52 -23.10 19.32
CA LEU A 183 4.32 -23.98 20.47
C LEU A 183 3.12 -24.91 20.26
N VAL A 184 1.96 -24.39 19.83
CA VAL A 184 0.75 -25.19 19.56
C VAL A 184 0.99 -26.16 18.41
N PHE A 185 1.62 -25.70 17.34
CA PHE A 185 1.93 -26.52 16.17
C PHE A 185 2.90 -27.64 16.51
N PHE A 186 3.97 -27.35 17.26
CA PHE A 186 4.91 -28.36 17.70
C PHE A 186 4.27 -29.38 18.66
N GLY A 187 3.44 -28.91 19.59
CA GLY A 187 2.65 -29.78 20.48
C GLY A 187 1.73 -30.74 19.70
N LEU A 188 1.05 -30.25 18.66
CA LEU A 188 0.26 -31.07 17.75
C LEU A 188 1.11 -32.15 17.06
N LEU A 189 2.30 -31.79 16.56
CA LEU A 189 3.20 -32.73 15.89
C LEU A 189 3.78 -33.78 16.85
N LEU A 190 4.02 -33.44 18.12
CA LEU A 190 4.49 -34.39 19.14
C LEU A 190 3.42 -35.42 19.52
N MET A 191 2.14 -35.03 19.56
CA MET A 191 1.02 -35.95 19.84
C MET A 191 0.79 -37.02 18.76
N VAL A 192 1.40 -36.87 17.59
CA VAL A 192 1.17 -37.72 16.43
C VAL A 192 2.39 -38.60 16.18
N LYS A 193 2.26 -39.93 16.38
CA LYS A 193 3.40 -40.86 16.27
C LYS A 193 3.87 -41.09 14.83
N MET A 194 2.95 -41.13 13.86
CA MET A 194 3.27 -41.52 12.48
C MET A 194 3.63 -40.32 11.61
N LYS A 195 4.74 -40.39 10.86
CA LYS A 195 5.22 -39.29 9.98
C LYS A 195 4.15 -38.80 9.00
N HIS A 196 3.44 -39.70 8.31
CA HIS A 196 2.38 -39.28 7.37
C HIS A 196 1.22 -38.54 8.07
N GLN A 197 0.87 -38.96 9.29
CA GLN A 197 -0.17 -38.29 10.08
C GLN A 197 0.30 -36.90 10.53
N LYS A 198 1.57 -36.72 10.87
CA LYS A 198 2.14 -35.40 11.20
C LYS A 198 1.94 -34.42 10.04
N VAL A 199 2.27 -34.85 8.82
CA VAL A 199 2.08 -34.05 7.60
C VAL A 199 0.60 -33.74 7.36
N ARG A 200 -0.30 -34.70 7.59
CA ARG A 200 -1.75 -34.51 7.43
C ARG A 200 -2.35 -33.53 8.44
N TRP A 201 -1.93 -33.61 9.70
CA TRP A 201 -2.39 -32.66 10.72
C TRP A 201 -1.84 -31.26 10.45
N GLY A 202 -0.58 -31.17 9.99
CA GLY A 202 -0.02 -29.92 9.50
C GLY A 202 -0.82 -29.33 8.35
N SER A 203 -1.15 -30.14 7.34
CA SER A 203 -1.94 -29.66 6.19
C SER A 203 -3.31 -29.13 6.59
N VAL A 204 -3.99 -29.75 7.57
CA VAL A 204 -5.27 -29.25 8.09
C VAL A 204 -5.10 -27.86 8.74
N THR A 205 -4.02 -27.65 9.50
CA THR A 205 -3.71 -26.35 10.09
C THR A 205 -3.46 -25.27 9.03
N PHE A 206 -2.62 -25.56 8.03
CA PHE A 206 -2.33 -24.64 6.93
C PHE A 206 -3.58 -24.35 6.07
N LEU A 207 -4.41 -25.37 5.81
CA LEU A 207 -5.63 -25.22 5.02
C LEU A 207 -6.64 -24.31 5.73
N GLY A 208 -6.83 -24.50 7.04
CA GLY A 208 -7.74 -23.67 7.83
C GLY A 208 -7.33 -22.20 7.81
N ALA A 209 -6.05 -21.91 8.04
CA ALA A 209 -5.53 -20.54 7.98
C ALA A 209 -5.63 -19.94 6.57
N GLY A 210 -5.35 -20.74 5.54
CA GLY A 210 -5.39 -20.31 4.13
C GLY A 210 -6.80 -19.92 3.70
N LEU A 211 -7.80 -20.75 4.04
CA LEU A 211 -9.20 -20.44 3.76
C LEU A 211 -9.67 -19.19 4.50
N MET A 212 -9.31 -19.03 5.79
CA MET A 212 -9.65 -17.81 6.55
C MET A 212 -9.04 -16.54 5.92
N MET A 213 -7.81 -16.63 5.40
CA MET A 213 -7.16 -15.52 4.67
C MET A 213 -7.84 -15.18 3.34
N VAL A 214 -8.46 -16.13 2.66
CA VAL A 214 -9.02 -15.90 1.32
C VAL A 214 -10.48 -15.43 1.39
N VAL A 215 -11.31 -16.03 2.24
CA VAL A 215 -12.77 -15.87 2.18
C VAL A 215 -13.20 -14.40 2.29
N LEU A 216 -12.86 -13.73 3.39
CA LEU A 216 -13.32 -12.35 3.62
C LEU A 216 -12.70 -11.35 2.62
N PRO A 217 -11.37 -11.36 2.37
CA PRO A 217 -10.77 -10.47 1.37
C PRO A 217 -11.34 -10.66 -0.04
N THR A 218 -11.68 -11.88 -0.43
CA THR A 218 -12.29 -12.15 -1.74
C THR A 218 -13.70 -11.56 -1.83
N ILE A 219 -14.50 -11.66 -0.76
CA ILE A 219 -15.82 -11.01 -0.69
C ILE A 219 -15.67 -9.50 -0.84
N ILE A 220 -14.74 -8.89 -0.10
CA ILE A 220 -14.48 -7.43 -0.17
C ILE A 220 -14.08 -7.05 -1.59
N TYR A 221 -13.18 -7.81 -2.23
CA TYR A 221 -12.71 -7.54 -3.58
C TYR A 221 -13.83 -7.51 -4.62
N PHE A 222 -14.75 -8.48 -4.57
CA PHE A 222 -15.85 -8.58 -5.55
C PHE A 222 -17.11 -7.78 -5.18
N SER A 223 -17.21 -7.30 -3.94
CA SER A 223 -18.40 -6.57 -3.46
C SER A 223 -18.62 -5.20 -4.11
N GLY A 224 -17.59 -4.64 -4.75
CA GLY A 224 -17.64 -3.28 -5.30
C GLY A 224 -17.55 -2.18 -4.23
N VAL A 225 -17.26 -2.52 -2.96
CA VAL A 225 -17.22 -1.55 -1.85
C VAL A 225 -16.08 -0.55 -2.01
N ILE A 226 -14.94 -0.97 -2.57
CA ILE A 226 -13.75 -0.11 -2.74
C ILE A 226 -14.02 0.95 -3.83
N GLU A 227 -14.78 0.61 -4.87
CA GLU A 227 -15.16 1.49 -5.97
C GLU A 227 -16.21 2.55 -5.57
N ARG A 228 -16.89 2.36 -4.44
CA ARG A 228 -17.93 3.28 -3.95
C ARG A 228 -17.39 4.36 -3.00
N LEU A 229 -16.07 4.47 -2.88
CA LEU A 229 -15.45 5.52 -2.06
C LEU A 229 -15.71 6.90 -2.70
N GLY A 230 -16.34 7.80 -1.94
CA GLY A 230 -16.69 9.15 -2.38
C GLY A 230 -15.50 10.11 -2.38
N ILE A 231 -14.51 9.85 -3.25
CA ILE A 231 -13.33 10.71 -3.44
C ILE A 231 -13.52 11.51 -4.72
N THR A 232 -13.49 12.83 -4.62
CA THR A 232 -13.79 13.74 -5.73
C THR A 232 -12.61 13.95 -6.68
N SER A 233 -11.37 13.96 -6.15
CA SER A 233 -10.16 14.06 -6.98
C SER A 233 -9.90 12.73 -7.69
N GLU A 234 -9.76 12.77 -9.02
CA GLU A 234 -9.50 11.59 -9.86
C GLU A 234 -8.17 10.91 -9.49
N GLY A 235 -7.11 11.69 -9.34
CA GLY A 235 -5.80 11.18 -8.95
C GLY A 235 -5.86 10.52 -7.58
N LEU A 236 -6.47 11.19 -6.59
CA LEU A 236 -6.58 10.67 -5.24
C LEU A 236 -7.46 9.42 -5.20
N TYR A 237 -8.56 9.38 -5.96
CA TYR A 237 -9.43 8.23 -6.09
C TYR A 237 -8.66 7.02 -6.61
N THR A 238 -7.92 7.19 -7.71
CA THR A 238 -7.15 6.11 -8.33
C THR A 238 -6.05 5.60 -7.41
N PHE A 239 -5.34 6.51 -6.73
CA PHE A 239 -4.34 6.16 -5.72
C PHE A 239 -4.94 5.34 -4.57
N VAL A 240 -5.98 5.87 -3.90
CA VAL A 240 -6.57 5.26 -2.70
C VAL A 240 -7.21 3.91 -3.03
N THR A 241 -7.98 3.84 -4.11
CA THR A 241 -8.64 2.58 -4.52
C THR A 241 -7.62 1.52 -4.90
N SER A 242 -6.56 1.86 -5.64
CA SER A 242 -5.48 0.93 -5.96
C SER A 242 -4.74 0.48 -4.70
N TYR A 243 -4.44 1.41 -3.79
CA TYR A 243 -3.76 1.10 -2.53
C TYR A 243 -4.56 0.10 -1.68
N ILE A 244 -5.87 0.33 -1.52
CA ILE A 244 -6.76 -0.57 -0.76
C ILE A 244 -6.91 -1.92 -1.49
N LYS A 245 -7.02 -1.93 -2.82
CA LYS A 245 -7.06 -3.17 -3.60
C LYS A 245 -5.78 -3.99 -3.45
N ALA A 246 -4.62 -3.36 -3.58
CA ALA A 246 -3.32 -4.01 -3.42
C ALA A 246 -3.12 -4.54 -1.99
N PHE A 247 -3.54 -3.77 -0.99
CA PHE A 247 -3.61 -4.20 0.41
C PHE A 247 -4.46 -5.46 0.55
N ASN A 248 -5.70 -5.45 0.06
CA ASN A 248 -6.63 -6.57 0.14
C ASN A 248 -6.13 -7.81 -0.63
N LEU A 249 -5.58 -7.61 -1.83
CA LEU A 249 -5.00 -8.68 -2.65
C LEU A 249 -3.82 -9.37 -1.96
N SER A 250 -3.05 -8.67 -1.12
CA SER A 250 -1.96 -9.29 -0.37
C SER A 250 -2.45 -10.47 0.50
N PHE A 251 -3.63 -10.35 1.12
CA PHE A 251 -4.26 -11.41 1.91
C PHE A 251 -4.68 -12.58 1.02
N ILE A 252 -5.30 -12.28 -0.13
CA ILE A 252 -5.74 -13.29 -1.09
C ILE A 252 -4.55 -14.09 -1.61
N PHE A 253 -3.47 -13.43 -2.04
CA PHE A 253 -2.27 -14.12 -2.55
C PHE A 253 -1.61 -14.99 -1.48
N VAL A 254 -1.41 -14.48 -0.26
CA VAL A 254 -0.83 -15.26 0.84
C VAL A 254 -1.74 -16.45 1.21
N GLY A 255 -3.05 -16.22 1.29
CA GLY A 255 -4.03 -17.26 1.60
C GLY A 255 -4.11 -18.36 0.54
N LEU A 256 -4.06 -17.99 -0.75
CA LEU A 256 -4.02 -18.94 -1.87
C LEU A 256 -2.72 -19.75 -1.85
N ALA A 257 -1.57 -19.10 -1.67
CA ALA A 257 -0.28 -19.79 -1.55
C ALA A 257 -0.29 -20.80 -0.39
N LEU A 258 -0.87 -20.43 0.75
CA LEU A 258 -0.99 -21.31 1.92
C LEU A 258 -1.95 -22.48 1.66
N THR A 259 -3.05 -22.23 0.96
CA THR A 259 -4.03 -23.25 0.56
C THR A 259 -3.41 -24.27 -0.39
N VAL A 260 -2.67 -23.81 -1.41
CA VAL A 260 -1.93 -24.68 -2.33
C VAL A 260 -0.89 -25.51 -1.58
N LEU A 261 -0.11 -24.89 -0.67
CA LEU A 261 0.84 -25.60 0.17
C LEU A 261 0.15 -26.69 0.99
N ALA A 262 -1.01 -26.40 1.59
CA ALA A 262 -1.77 -27.38 2.36
C ALA A 262 -2.23 -28.56 1.49
N LEU A 263 -2.72 -28.32 0.28
CA LEU A 263 -3.11 -29.38 -0.66
C LEU A 263 -1.93 -30.26 -1.05
N LEU A 264 -0.76 -29.67 -1.31
CA LEU A 264 0.47 -30.42 -1.58
C LEU A 264 0.87 -31.30 -0.38
N LEU A 265 0.75 -30.79 0.85
CA LEU A 265 1.02 -31.57 2.06
C LEU A 265 0.03 -32.74 2.23
N VAL A 266 -1.25 -32.57 1.88
CA VAL A 266 -2.23 -33.68 1.86
C VAL A 266 -1.78 -34.78 0.89
N LEU A 267 -1.40 -34.41 -0.34
CA LEU A 267 -0.93 -35.37 -1.35
C LEU A 267 0.34 -36.10 -0.91
N LEU A 268 1.28 -35.37 -0.30
CA LEU A 268 2.51 -35.95 0.27
C LEU A 268 2.19 -36.93 1.40
N SER A 269 1.23 -36.60 2.27
CA SER A 269 0.79 -37.49 3.35
C SER A 269 0.24 -38.81 2.81
N GLU A 270 -0.64 -38.77 1.80
CA GLU A 270 -1.21 -39.98 1.22
C GLU A 270 -0.14 -40.82 0.49
N ARG A 271 0.82 -40.19 -0.20
CA ARG A 271 1.98 -40.90 -0.78
C ARG A 271 2.84 -41.59 0.28
N MET A 272 3.09 -40.94 1.41
CA MET A 272 3.84 -41.53 2.54
C MET A 272 3.08 -42.69 3.19
N ARG A 273 1.76 -42.60 3.27
CA ARG A 273 0.90 -43.68 3.76
C ARG A 273 0.96 -44.89 2.81
N ALA A 274 0.84 -44.68 1.51
CA ALA A 274 0.90 -45.75 0.50
C ALA A 274 2.23 -46.50 0.52
N LYS A 275 3.38 -45.79 0.55
CA LYS A 275 4.71 -46.42 0.66
C LYS A 275 4.85 -47.29 1.91
N LYS A 276 4.30 -46.85 3.05
CA LYS A 276 4.35 -47.62 4.29
C LYS A 276 3.49 -48.88 4.24
N ILE A 277 2.37 -48.87 3.52
CA ILE A 277 1.53 -50.07 3.35
C ILE A 277 2.20 -51.08 2.41
N HIS A 278 2.89 -50.60 1.37
CA HIS A 278 3.58 -51.49 0.42
C HIS A 278 4.86 -52.12 0.98
N ASN A 279 5.62 -51.41 1.82
CA ASN A 279 6.81 -51.96 2.49
C ASN A 279 6.52 -52.95 3.64
N VAL A 280 5.24 -53.23 3.95
CA VAL A 280 4.82 -54.16 5.00
C VAL A 280 4.27 -55.47 4.41
N ARG A 281 4.18 -55.56 3.08
CA ARG A 281 4.02 -56.84 2.34
C ARG A 281 5.38 -57.31 1.86
#